data_AF-A0A0M6VEQ9-F1
#
_entry.id   AF-A0A0M6VEQ9-F1
#
_cell.length_a   1.000
_cell.length_b   1.000
_cell.length_c   1.000
_cell.angle_alpha   90.00
_cell.angle_beta   90.00
_cell.angle_gamma   90.00
#
_symmetry.space_group_name_H-M   'P 1'
#
loop_
_entity.id
_entity.type
_entity.pdbx_description
1 polymer ?
#
loop_
_entity_poly.entity_id
_entity_poly.type
_entity_poly.pdbx_seq_one_letter_code
_entity_poly.pdbx_strand_id
1 'polypeptide(L)'
;MVRQSEASWSTWAVVIVTVVSIGWFLLGRPGMNQPRNESSADQSPVPPTPVAPEITVRAGTSVRAPIGDFSIKVDRVAKESASLIVSSDTKDTYRFKKAIAGQRLMIPSHDGTYYLDIKRVGGGAVSLTMGTQ
;
A
#
# COMPACT_ATOMS: atom_id res chain seq x y z
N MET A 1 -18.92 -41.60 27.13
CA MET A 1 -17.58 -41.79 27.72
C MET A 1 -16.60 -40.91 26.96
N VAL A 2 -16.17 -39.81 27.56
CA VAL A 2 -15.18 -38.89 27.00
C VAL A 2 -13.79 -39.52 27.20
N ARG A 3 -13.03 -39.75 26.13
CA ARG A 3 -11.64 -40.20 26.21
C ARG A 3 -10.82 -39.07 26.82
N GLN A 4 -10.30 -39.28 28.03
CA GLN A 4 -9.23 -38.46 28.58
C GLN A 4 -7.99 -38.65 27.70
N SER A 5 -7.54 -37.57 27.07
CA SER A 5 -6.25 -37.53 26.39
C SER A 5 -5.17 -37.55 27.47
N GLU A 6 -4.54 -38.71 27.68
CA GLU A 6 -3.35 -38.82 28.51
C GLU A 6 -2.25 -37.97 27.86
N ALA A 7 -1.98 -36.80 28.45
CA ALA A 7 -0.88 -35.94 28.04
C ALA A 7 0.43 -36.68 28.30
N SER A 8 0.95 -37.30 27.24
CA SER A 8 2.23 -37.98 27.21
C SER A 8 3.35 -37.05 27.69
N TRP A 9 4.25 -37.60 28.49
CA TRP A 9 5.40 -36.90 29.09
C TRP A 9 6.32 -36.29 28.01
N SER A 10 6.15 -36.69 26.75
CA SER A 10 6.85 -36.14 25.59
C SER A 10 6.45 -34.70 25.23
N THR A 11 5.25 -34.23 25.61
CA THR A 11 4.81 -32.85 25.28
C THR A 11 5.61 -31.80 26.06
N TRP A 12 5.98 -32.10 27.30
CA TRP A 12 6.77 -31.18 28.14
C TRP A 12 8.23 -31.05 27.66
N ALA A 13 8.82 -32.13 27.14
CA ALA A 13 10.19 -32.10 26.65
C ALA A 13 10.37 -31.15 25.46
N VAL A 14 9.41 -31.09 24.53
CA VAL A 14 9.47 -30.21 23.35
C VAL A 14 9.34 -28.73 23.73
N VAL A 15 8.49 -28.42 24.71
CA VAL A 15 8.30 -27.04 25.18
C VAL A 15 9.56 -26.51 25.86
N ILE A 16 10.23 -27.32 26.69
CA ILE A 16 11.45 -26.92 27.40
C ILE A 16 12.60 -26.63 26.42
N VAL A 17 12.79 -27.47 25.40
CA VAL A 17 13.84 -27.27 24.39
C VAL A 17 13.64 -25.95 23.63
N THR A 18 12.39 -25.61 23.30
CA THR A 18 12.08 -24.39 22.53
C THR A 18 12.40 -23.12 23.33
N VAL A 19 12.11 -23.08 24.62
CA VAL A 19 12.36 -21.90 25.47
C VAL A 19 13.85 -21.69 25.71
N VAL A 20 14.63 -22.77 25.89
CA VAL A 20 16.08 -22.67 26.10
C VAL A 20 16.81 -22.17 24.85
N SER A 21 16.39 -22.56 23.64
CA SER A 21 16.99 -22.07 22.39
C SER A 21 16.77 -20.57 22.17
N ILE A 22 15.60 -20.03 22.53
CA ILE A 22 15.29 -18.60 22.37
C ILE A 22 16.08 -17.76 23.38
N GLY A 23 16.25 -18.26 24.61
CA GLY A 23 17.03 -17.58 25.65
C GLY A 23 18.51 -17.40 25.27
N TRP A 24 19.12 -18.42 24.64
CA TRP A 24 20.53 -18.35 24.22
C TRP A 24 20.78 -17.39 23.05
N PHE A 25 19.80 -17.26 22.15
CA PHE A 25 19.90 -16.36 20.99
C PHE A 25 19.86 -14.88 21.38
N LEU A 26 19.17 -14.54 22.47
CA LEU A 26 19.05 -13.15 22.94
C LEU A 26 20.21 -12.72 23.87
N LEU A 27 20.83 -13.65 24.61
CA LEU A 27 21.96 -13.33 25.50
C LEU A 27 23.35 -13.40 24.82
N GLY A 28 23.45 -14.02 23.64
CA GLY A 28 24.73 -14.32 22.96
C GLY A 28 25.35 -13.20 22.12
N ARG A 29 24.99 -11.91 22.28
CA ARG A 29 25.64 -10.82 21.53
C ARG A 29 26.50 -9.91 22.42
N PRO A 30 27.76 -10.27 22.66
CA PRO A 30 28.78 -9.34 23.09
C PRO A 30 29.43 -8.69 21.85
N GLY A 31 29.29 -7.38 21.72
CA GLY A 31 30.09 -6.56 20.80
C GLY A 31 30.15 -5.16 21.38
N MET A 32 31.02 -4.94 22.37
CA MET A 32 32.35 -4.35 22.20
C MET A 32 32.33 -3.01 21.46
N ASN A 33 32.59 -1.98 22.25
CA ASN A 33 32.92 -0.62 21.87
C ASN A 33 33.93 -0.56 20.72
N GLN A 34 33.68 0.31 19.75
CA GLN A 34 34.75 0.89 18.93
C GLN A 34 34.57 2.41 18.89
N PRO A 35 35.47 3.20 19.50
CA PRO A 35 35.47 4.64 19.33
C PRO A 35 36.36 5.04 18.14
N ARG A 36 35.81 5.96 17.34
CA ARG A 36 36.48 7.10 16.70
C ARG A 36 37.09 6.93 15.29
N ASN A 37 36.51 7.77 14.43
CA ASN A 37 37.04 8.58 13.32
C ASN A 37 37.21 7.99 11.91
N GLU A 38 36.92 8.90 10.97
CA GLU A 38 37.12 8.88 9.51
C GLU A 38 36.06 8.03 8.79
N SER A 39 35.16 8.56 7.97
CA SER A 39 35.29 9.61 6.97
C SER A 39 33.94 10.28 6.77
N SER A 40 33.92 11.58 6.49
CA SER A 40 32.74 12.28 6.01
C SER A 40 32.41 11.76 4.61
N ALA A 41 31.66 10.65 4.54
CA ALA A 41 30.93 10.32 3.34
C ALA A 41 29.78 11.33 3.27
N ASP A 42 29.98 12.32 2.42
CA ASP A 42 28.99 13.25 1.91
C ASP A 42 27.70 12.46 1.63
N GLN A 43 26.79 12.41 2.61
CA GLN A 43 25.46 11.85 2.46
C GLN A 43 24.71 12.87 1.64
N SER A 44 24.90 12.81 0.33
CA SER A 44 24.00 13.44 -0.63
C SER A 44 22.60 13.04 -0.19
N PRO A 45 21.73 13.98 0.21
CA PRO A 45 20.40 13.65 0.68
C PRO A 45 19.72 12.91 -0.48
N VAL A 46 19.37 11.64 -0.26
CA VAL A 46 18.55 10.89 -1.20
C VAL A 46 17.32 11.77 -1.45
N PRO A 47 17.11 12.27 -2.69
CA PRO A 47 15.99 13.15 -2.94
C PRO A 47 14.73 12.41 -2.49
N PRO A 48 13.84 13.06 -1.72
CA PRO A 48 12.62 12.42 -1.28
C PRO A 48 11.91 11.86 -2.51
N THR A 49 11.67 10.55 -2.53
CA THR A 49 10.91 9.91 -3.60
C THR A 49 9.62 10.71 -3.78
N PRO A 50 9.30 11.20 -4.99
CA PRO A 50 8.12 12.03 -5.18
C PRO A 50 6.90 11.21 -4.76
N VAL A 51 6.29 11.58 -3.63
CA VAL A 51 5.06 10.97 -3.15
C VAL A 51 3.97 11.44 -4.10
N ALA A 52 3.50 10.54 -4.96
CA ALA A 52 2.41 10.86 -5.86
C ALA A 52 1.21 11.33 -5.02
N PRO A 53 0.66 12.53 -5.29
CA PRO A 53 -0.36 13.12 -4.45
C PRO A 53 -1.61 12.25 -4.43
N GLU A 54 -2.07 11.92 -3.21
CA GLU A 54 -3.32 11.22 -3.00
C GLU A 54 -4.49 12.20 -3.06
N ILE A 55 -5.50 11.88 -3.87
CA ILE A 55 -6.73 12.66 -4.00
C ILE A 55 -7.91 11.84 -3.48
N THR A 56 -8.84 12.48 -2.77
CA THR A 56 -10.09 11.85 -2.34
C THR A 56 -11.26 12.52 -3.04
N VAL A 57 -12.04 11.73 -3.77
CA VAL A 57 -13.17 12.22 -4.57
C VAL A 57 -14.46 11.63 -4.00
N ARG A 58 -15.45 12.49 -3.69
CA ARG A 58 -16.74 12.06 -3.16
C ARG A 58 -17.66 11.60 -4.28
N ALA A 59 -18.56 10.67 -3.99
CA ALA A 59 -19.60 10.24 -4.93
C ALA A 59 -20.44 11.45 -5.41
N GLY A 60 -20.73 11.49 -6.70
CA GLY A 60 -21.41 12.58 -7.39
C GLY A 60 -20.51 13.79 -7.73
N THR A 61 -19.26 13.82 -7.27
CA THR A 61 -18.34 14.95 -7.49
C THR A 61 -17.28 14.65 -8.54
N SER A 62 -16.71 15.72 -9.08
CA SER A 62 -15.58 15.68 -10.01
C SER A 62 -14.42 16.51 -9.47
N VAL A 63 -13.20 16.04 -9.67
CA VAL A 63 -11.96 16.70 -9.26
C VAL A 63 -10.96 16.65 -10.41
N ARG A 64 -10.12 17.68 -10.55
CA ARG A 64 -9.02 17.67 -11.52
C ARG A 64 -7.93 16.73 -11.04
N ALA A 65 -7.48 15.85 -11.91
CA ALA A 65 -6.35 14.97 -11.65
C ALA A 65 -5.09 15.80 -11.40
N PRO A 66 -4.18 15.32 -10.53
CA PRO A 66 -2.94 16.03 -10.24
C PRO A 66 -1.96 16.04 -11.42
N ILE A 67 -2.15 15.14 -12.40
CA ILE A 67 -1.30 15.00 -13.60
C ILE A 67 -2.15 14.61 -14.82
N GLY A 68 -1.61 14.86 -16.02
CA GLY A 68 -2.17 14.41 -17.30
C GLY A 68 -3.43 15.13 -17.78
N ASP A 69 -3.78 16.27 -17.18
CA ASP A 69 -4.94 17.08 -17.58
C ASP A 69 -6.26 16.30 -17.70
N PHE A 70 -6.47 15.38 -16.75
CA PHE A 70 -7.72 14.64 -16.61
C PHE A 70 -8.65 15.25 -15.57
N SER A 71 -9.94 15.01 -15.74
CA SER A 71 -10.98 15.19 -14.74
C SER A 71 -11.48 13.83 -14.29
N ILE A 72 -11.51 13.59 -12.98
CA ILE A 72 -11.96 12.33 -12.39
C ILE A 72 -13.27 12.58 -11.65
N LYS A 73 -14.33 11.95 -12.14
CA LYS A 73 -15.66 11.95 -11.52
C LYS A 73 -15.94 10.59 -10.89
N VAL A 74 -16.35 10.59 -9.63
CA VAL A 74 -16.91 9.40 -8.97
C VAL A 74 -18.42 9.47 -9.15
N ASP A 75 -18.99 8.58 -9.96
CA ASP A 75 -20.42 8.56 -10.24
C ASP A 75 -21.19 7.94 -9.07
N ARG A 76 -20.74 6.78 -8.59
CA ARG A 76 -21.35 6.07 -7.47
C ARG A 76 -20.32 5.31 -6.67
N VAL A 77 -20.51 5.23 -5.35
CA VAL A 77 -19.80 4.30 -4.47
C VAL A 77 -20.83 3.30 -3.92
N ALA A 78 -20.53 2.01 -3.99
CA ALA A 78 -21.38 0.93 -3.53
C ALA A 78 -20.52 -0.15 -2.85
N LYS A 79 -20.76 -0.35 -1.55
CA LYS A 79 -20.00 -1.26 -0.69
C LYS A 79 -18.49 -0.95 -0.79
N GLU A 80 -17.74 -1.80 -1.48
CA GLU A 80 -16.28 -1.73 -1.66
C GLU A 80 -15.86 -1.39 -3.10
N SER A 81 -16.83 -0.98 -3.92
CA SER A 81 -16.61 -0.68 -5.33
C SER A 81 -17.14 0.70 -5.71
N ALA A 82 -16.56 1.31 -6.74
CA ALA A 82 -16.98 2.60 -7.26
C ALA A 82 -17.10 2.58 -8.79
N SER A 83 -18.02 3.40 -9.29
CA SER A 83 -18.10 3.77 -10.70
C SER A 83 -17.34 5.08 -10.89
N LEU A 84 -16.32 5.05 -11.75
CA LEU A 84 -15.46 6.20 -12.05
C LEU A 84 -15.58 6.57 -13.52
N ILE A 85 -15.50 7.86 -13.80
CA ILE A 85 -15.37 8.42 -15.14
C ILE A 85 -14.12 9.30 -15.12
N VAL A 86 -13.18 9.03 -16.02
CA VAL A 86 -11.98 9.83 -16.21
C VAL A 86 -12.04 10.43 -17.61
N SER A 87 -12.03 11.75 -17.71
CA SER A 87 -12.14 12.47 -18.98
C SER A 87 -10.94 13.39 -19.19
N SER A 88 -10.35 13.41 -20.38
CA SER A 88 -9.31 14.37 -20.76
C SER A 88 -9.88 15.57 -21.50
N ASP A 89 -9.09 16.64 -21.59
CA ASP A 89 -9.39 17.80 -22.43
C ASP A 89 -9.34 17.46 -23.95
N THR A 90 -8.66 16.37 -24.33
CA THR A 90 -8.64 15.83 -25.71
C THR A 90 -9.90 15.06 -26.08
N LYS A 91 -10.92 15.04 -25.20
CA LYS A 91 -12.20 14.31 -25.31
C LYS A 91 -12.14 12.79 -25.12
N ASP A 92 -11.00 12.25 -24.70
CA ASP A 92 -10.93 10.84 -24.32
C ASP A 92 -11.67 10.63 -23.00
N THR A 93 -12.55 9.63 -22.93
CA THR A 93 -13.34 9.35 -21.73
C THR A 93 -13.32 7.86 -21.39
N TYR A 94 -12.82 7.56 -20.20
CA TYR A 94 -12.64 6.23 -19.65
C TYR A 94 -13.66 5.99 -18.54
N ARG A 95 -14.42 4.90 -18.64
CA ARG A 95 -15.45 4.54 -17.67
C ARG A 95 -15.13 3.24 -16.99
N PHE A 96 -14.99 3.27 -15.67
CA PHE A 96 -14.72 2.11 -14.85
C PHE A 96 -15.92 1.84 -13.96
N LYS A 97 -16.75 0.84 -14.31
CA LYS A 97 -18.02 0.56 -13.61
C LYS A 97 -17.85 -0.11 -12.24
N LYS A 98 -16.69 -0.69 -11.98
CA LYS A 98 -16.40 -1.45 -10.76
C LYS A 98 -14.93 -1.35 -10.40
N ALA A 99 -14.50 -0.17 -9.99
CA ALA A 99 -13.18 0.06 -9.43
C ALA A 99 -13.16 -0.32 -7.94
N ILE A 100 -12.19 -1.13 -7.53
CA ILE A 100 -12.05 -1.61 -6.14
C ILE A 100 -10.71 -1.18 -5.54
N ALA A 101 -10.62 -1.11 -4.21
CA ALA A 101 -9.36 -0.81 -3.54
C ALA A 101 -8.26 -1.81 -3.90
N GLY A 102 -7.04 -1.33 -4.09
CA GLY A 102 -5.88 -2.10 -4.55
C GLY A 102 -5.79 -2.27 -6.07
N GLN A 103 -6.81 -1.84 -6.83
CA GLN A 103 -6.77 -1.92 -8.29
C GLN A 103 -5.98 -0.76 -8.89
N ARG A 104 -5.17 -1.07 -9.91
CA ARG A 104 -4.57 -0.09 -10.82
C ARG A 104 -5.39 -0.05 -12.11
N LEU A 105 -5.86 1.14 -12.48
CA LEU A 105 -6.59 1.38 -13.73
C LEU A 105 -5.67 2.06 -14.73
N MET A 106 -5.71 1.63 -15.99
CA MET A 106 -4.88 2.17 -17.05
C MET A 106 -5.68 3.15 -17.91
N ILE A 107 -5.07 4.29 -18.22
CA ILE A 107 -5.64 5.39 -19.00
C ILE A 107 -4.65 5.70 -20.13
N PRO A 108 -4.83 5.15 -21.34
CA PRO A 108 -4.04 5.55 -22.49
C PRO A 108 -4.34 7.00 -22.86
N SER A 109 -3.34 7.74 -23.29
CA SER A 109 -3.48 9.13 -23.72
C SER A 109 -2.54 9.39 -24.89
N HIS A 110 -2.73 10.52 -25.56
CA HIS A 110 -1.90 10.95 -26.68
C HIS A 110 -0.42 11.16 -26.28
N ASP A 111 -0.17 11.56 -25.04
CA ASP A 111 1.12 11.94 -24.48
C ASP A 111 1.76 10.83 -23.62
N GLY A 112 1.07 9.71 -23.42
CA GLY A 112 1.59 8.58 -22.65
C GLY A 112 0.52 7.68 -22.05
N THR A 113 0.93 6.81 -21.14
CA THR A 113 0.01 5.97 -20.36
C THR A 113 0.01 6.43 -18.91
N TYR A 114 -1.19 6.75 -18.42
CA TYR A 114 -1.43 7.13 -17.04
C TYR A 114 -2.04 5.97 -16.27
N TYR A 115 -1.76 5.93 -14.98
CA TYR A 115 -2.33 4.95 -14.07
C TYR A 115 -3.06 5.63 -12.93
N LEU A 116 -4.22 5.07 -12.60
CA LEU A 116 -5.02 5.47 -11.43
C LEU A 116 -5.05 4.32 -10.45
N ASP A 117 -4.32 4.46 -9.34
CA ASP A 117 -4.28 3.50 -8.25
C ASP A 117 -5.40 3.80 -7.25
N ILE A 118 -6.32 2.86 -7.06
CA ILE A 118 -7.39 2.98 -6.07
C ILE A 118 -6.84 2.58 -4.70
N LYS A 119 -6.64 3.55 -3.80
CA LYS A 119 -6.14 3.28 -2.44
C LYS A 119 -7.24 2.81 -1.50
N ARG A 120 -8.42 3.42 -1.58
CA ARG A 120 -9.56 3.12 -0.71
C ARG A 120 -10.87 3.40 -1.41
N VAL A 121 -11.88 2.57 -1.16
CA VAL A 121 -13.27 2.79 -1.57
C VAL A 121 -14.16 2.59 -0.35
N GLY A 122 -14.93 3.60 0.03
CA GLY A 122 -15.81 3.50 1.19
C GLY A 122 -16.28 4.85 1.70
N GLY A 123 -17.29 4.86 2.57
CA GLY A 123 -17.79 6.10 3.19
C GLY A 123 -18.32 7.13 2.18
N GLY A 124 -18.76 6.69 1.00
CA GLY A 124 -19.23 7.58 -0.08
C GLY A 124 -18.12 8.31 -0.83
N ALA A 125 -16.85 7.90 -0.67
CA ALA A 125 -15.72 8.49 -1.36
C ALA A 125 -14.75 7.43 -1.89
N VAL A 126 -13.85 7.87 -2.77
CA VAL A 126 -12.76 7.06 -3.32
C VAL A 126 -11.47 7.83 -3.16
N SER A 127 -10.47 7.20 -2.55
CA SER A 127 -9.11 7.73 -2.47
C SER A 127 -8.25 7.10 -3.55
N LEU A 128 -7.55 7.94 -4.30
CA LEU A 128 -6.89 7.61 -5.55
C LEU A 128 -5.49 8.21 -5.54
N THR A 129 -4.56 7.56 -6.23
CA THR A 129 -3.27 8.15 -6.58
C THR A 129 -3.09 8.04 -8.08
N MET A 130 -2.52 9.05 -8.71
CA MET A 130 -2.26 9.03 -10.15
C MET A 130 -0.76 9.04 -10.42
N GLY A 131 -0.33 8.30 -11.44
CA GLY A 131 1.06 8.22 -11.87
C GLY A 131 1.19 8.02 -13.37
N THR A 132 2.42 8.12 -13.88
CA THR A 132 2.81 7.78 -15.25
C THR A 132 3.69 6.54 -15.26
N GLN A 133 3.79 5.87 -16.41
CA GLN A 133 4.87 4.91 -16.65
C GLN A 133 6.18 5.62 -16.98
#